data_AF-A0A9E0MLA3-F1
#
_entry.id   AF-A0A9E0MLA3-F1
#
_cell.length_a   1.000
_cell.length_b   1.000
_cell.length_c   1.000
_cell.angle_alpha   90.00
_cell.angle_beta   90.00
_cell.angle_gamma   90.00
#
_symmetry.space_group_name_H-M   'P 1'
#
loop_
_entity.id
_entity.type
_entity.pdbx_description
1 polymer ?
#
loop_
_entity_poly.entity_id
_entity_poly.type
_entity_poly.pdbx_seq_one_letter_code
_entity_poly.pdbx_strand_id
1 'polypeptide(L)'
;MRHTGIAAAAAFALAAALAASGGCGTRANPDFCCSDTSSCSNSGTDVGITVCTDPTRPLCDDLGDYGPPRTCVPDIGGECQSVAQCTNPDRPFCIDNRCVECEAGDASDRCDNPLPACDPDTYLCTQCTGPADCVGDPGGAACVDGACVGCAGPADCPVATEPVCDPTTDRCRGCQTDAECGTDGVCDREAGSCVAAAQILYVRAGATGTTCTAAAPCGSVRVALDRGLDPVTIKIAAGTYDEPDLVVAANRVVRLHGAGIDATTLRPTTNDRPVLDVTGGADLIVDGLTVANAVRAPAIDCDGNGSVATRRAHLRGSSGGGLLANTCSIDLVNTLITGNGSGTSTFGGVALVGLGTAQTVRFEFVTIANNTAPGANFGGVSCALLNTPVAIRSSVVWGNTGAGQIGGHPDCTATHTVVTGGFPGTGNTDLDPRLDPATFRLRDASSAIDRADPAATVGYDLDDQRRPAMKDSGADER
;
A
#
# COMPACT_ATOMS: atom_id res chain seq x y z
N MET A 1 15.00 -10.30 -56.52
CA MET A 1 16.40 -9.82 -56.54
C MET A 1 17.12 -10.64 -55.47
N ARG A 2 17.85 -11.71 -55.86
CA ARG A 2 19.33 -11.79 -55.98
C ARG A 2 20.00 -11.48 -54.61
N HIS A 3 20.68 -12.40 -53.92
CA HIS A 3 21.83 -13.27 -54.27
C HIS A 3 21.92 -14.46 -53.27
N THR A 4 22.11 -15.75 -53.61
CA THR A 4 23.31 -16.53 -54.10
C THR A 4 24.57 -16.34 -53.23
N GLY A 5 25.07 -17.33 -52.47
CA GLY A 5 25.88 -18.51 -52.84
C GLY A 5 26.97 -18.72 -51.76
N ILE A 6 27.46 -19.91 -51.35
CA ILE A 6 28.52 -20.79 -51.89
C ILE A 6 28.66 -21.92 -50.80
N ALA A 7 28.52 -23.24 -50.97
CA ALA A 7 29.14 -24.31 -51.79
C ALA A 7 30.54 -24.84 -51.33
N ALA A 8 30.67 -26.18 -51.40
CA ALA A 8 31.86 -27.09 -51.33
C ALA A 8 32.27 -27.57 -49.91
N ALA A 9 32.17 -28.86 -49.50
CA ALA A 9 32.58 -30.17 -50.07
C ALA A 9 34.07 -30.53 -49.85
N ALA A 10 34.34 -31.56 -49.04
CA ALA A 10 35.48 -32.46 -49.21
C ALA A 10 35.24 -33.78 -48.46
N ALA A 11 35.27 -34.88 -49.22
CA ALA A 11 35.25 -36.25 -48.76
C ALA A 11 36.68 -36.74 -48.51
N PHE A 12 36.87 -37.64 -47.54
CA PHE A 12 37.97 -38.61 -47.57
C PHE A 12 37.50 -39.93 -46.94
N ALA A 13 37.44 -40.96 -47.78
CA ALA A 13 37.31 -42.34 -47.38
C ALA A 13 38.71 -42.93 -47.15
N LEU A 14 38.89 -43.72 -46.10
CA LEU A 14 39.91 -44.78 -46.08
C LEU A 14 39.38 -45.97 -45.29
N ALA A 15 39.30 -47.10 -45.98
CA ALA A 15 38.94 -48.40 -45.44
C ALA A 15 40.20 -49.25 -45.21
N ALA A 16 39.96 -50.35 -44.49
CA ALA A 16 40.79 -51.54 -44.25
C ALA A 16 41.72 -51.46 -43.03
N ALA A 17 41.93 -52.51 -42.23
CA ALA A 17 41.29 -53.81 -42.00
C ALA A 17 42.12 -54.53 -40.90
N LEU A 18 41.47 -55.41 -40.12
CA LEU A 18 42.05 -56.55 -39.37
C LEU A 18 43.12 -56.31 -38.28
N ALA A 19 42.80 -56.65 -37.03
CA ALA A 19 43.04 -58.00 -36.48
C ALA A 19 42.79 -58.01 -34.97
N ALA A 20 42.06 -59.03 -34.52
CA ALA A 20 41.91 -59.37 -33.11
C ALA A 20 43.24 -59.91 -32.54
N SER A 21 43.60 -59.45 -31.35
CA SER A 21 44.41 -60.21 -30.40
C SER A 21 43.88 -59.94 -29.01
N GLY A 22 43.35 -60.99 -28.38
CA GLY A 22 42.84 -60.97 -27.02
C GLY A 22 43.91 -60.52 -26.03
N GLY A 23 43.48 -59.65 -25.14
CA GLY A 23 44.16 -59.29 -23.92
C GLY A 23 43.11 -58.69 -23.00
N CYS A 24 42.48 -59.53 -22.17
CA CYS A 24 41.71 -59.09 -21.02
C CYS A 24 42.66 -58.35 -20.07
N GLY A 25 42.92 -57.08 -20.36
CA GLY A 25 43.51 -56.14 -19.43
C GLY A 25 42.37 -55.46 -18.71
N THR A 26 42.09 -55.91 -17.49
CA THR A 26 41.19 -55.28 -16.52
C THR A 26 41.61 -53.83 -16.27
N ARG A 27 41.12 -52.89 -17.08
CA ARG A 27 40.78 -51.57 -16.56
C ARG A 27 39.31 -51.68 -16.15
N ALA A 28 39.09 -51.97 -14.87
CA ALA A 28 37.79 -51.79 -14.26
C ALA A 28 37.35 -50.38 -14.61
N ASN A 29 36.24 -50.25 -15.34
CA ASN A 29 35.54 -48.98 -15.36
C ASN A 29 35.32 -48.63 -13.88
N PRO A 30 35.92 -47.54 -13.35
CA PRO A 30 35.81 -47.22 -11.93
C PRO A 30 34.35 -46.95 -11.53
N ASP A 31 33.51 -46.68 -12.52
CA ASP A 31 32.07 -46.51 -12.34
C ASP A 31 31.30 -47.83 -12.42
N PHE A 32 31.92 -48.97 -12.76
CA PHE A 32 31.18 -50.23 -12.83
C PHE A 32 30.80 -50.74 -11.45
N CYS A 33 29.55 -51.17 -11.30
CA CYS A 33 29.03 -51.73 -10.07
C CYS A 33 28.04 -52.87 -10.33
N CYS A 34 27.74 -53.65 -9.31
CA CYS A 34 26.58 -54.54 -9.32
C CYS A 34 26.14 -54.81 -7.88
N SER A 35 24.84 -54.67 -7.57
CA SER A 35 24.37 -54.77 -6.18
C SER A 35 24.17 -56.20 -5.69
N ASP A 36 23.90 -57.15 -6.61
CA ASP A 36 23.70 -58.55 -6.29
C ASP A 36 24.40 -59.52 -7.26
N THR A 37 24.50 -60.79 -6.85
CA THR A 37 25.14 -61.85 -7.61
C THR A 37 24.49 -62.11 -8.97
N SER A 38 23.17 -61.92 -9.11
CA SER A 38 22.49 -62.08 -10.39
C SER A 38 22.84 -60.96 -11.37
N SER A 39 22.87 -59.70 -10.91
CA SER A 39 23.29 -58.54 -11.72
C SER A 39 24.74 -58.68 -12.18
N CYS A 40 25.65 -59.09 -11.29
CA CYS A 40 27.06 -59.31 -11.65
C CYS A 40 27.19 -60.42 -12.68
N SER A 41 26.47 -61.55 -12.51
CA SER A 41 26.49 -62.66 -13.47
C SER A 41 26.01 -62.25 -14.86
N ASN A 42 24.98 -61.40 -14.92
CA ASN A 42 24.42 -60.88 -16.16
C ASN A 42 25.31 -59.85 -16.86
N SER A 43 26.40 -59.39 -16.22
CA SER A 43 27.35 -58.44 -16.79
C SER A 43 28.44 -59.07 -17.65
N GLY A 44 28.55 -60.41 -17.61
CA GLY A 44 29.64 -61.13 -18.27
C GLY A 44 31.00 -60.95 -17.58
N THR A 45 31.03 -60.38 -16.37
CA THR A 45 32.23 -60.22 -15.54
C THR A 45 32.12 -61.06 -14.27
N ASP A 46 33.15 -61.83 -13.95
CA ASP A 46 33.20 -62.74 -12.79
C ASP A 46 33.87 -62.08 -11.57
N VAL A 47 33.58 -60.79 -11.36
CA VAL A 47 34.29 -59.95 -10.37
C VAL A 47 33.61 -59.92 -9.00
N GLY A 48 32.50 -60.63 -8.83
CA GLY A 48 31.68 -60.57 -7.61
C GLY A 48 30.99 -59.21 -7.43
N ILE A 49 30.22 -59.07 -6.33
CA ILE A 49 29.53 -57.82 -5.99
C ILE A 49 30.55 -56.69 -5.94
N THR A 50 30.36 -55.69 -6.80
CA THR A 50 31.23 -54.52 -6.91
C THR A 50 30.46 -53.32 -6.39
N VAL A 51 30.80 -52.89 -5.18
CA VAL A 51 30.19 -51.72 -4.54
C VAL A 51 30.81 -50.43 -5.04
N CYS A 52 30.00 -49.39 -5.12
CA CYS A 52 30.47 -48.06 -5.47
C CYS A 52 31.32 -47.48 -4.33
N THR A 53 32.50 -47.00 -4.68
CA THR A 53 33.48 -46.48 -3.71
C THR A 53 33.62 -44.96 -3.78
N ASP A 54 33.06 -44.33 -4.80
CA ASP A 54 32.98 -42.88 -4.91
C ASP A 54 31.89 -42.36 -3.95
N PRO A 55 32.24 -41.55 -2.93
CA PRO A 55 31.26 -41.01 -1.99
C PRO A 55 30.25 -40.06 -2.65
N THR A 56 30.53 -39.54 -3.84
CA THR A 56 29.57 -38.73 -4.63
C THR A 56 28.62 -39.58 -5.48
N ARG A 57 28.89 -40.89 -5.61
CA ARG A 57 28.12 -41.85 -6.41
C ARG A 57 27.98 -43.21 -5.70
N PRO A 58 27.43 -43.28 -4.48
CA PRO A 58 27.52 -44.49 -3.65
C PRO A 58 26.54 -45.60 -4.07
N LEU A 59 25.59 -45.35 -4.97
CA LEU A 59 24.57 -46.32 -5.38
C LEU A 59 24.91 -46.97 -6.71
N CYS A 60 24.53 -48.23 -6.87
CA CYS A 60 24.67 -48.93 -8.14
C CYS A 60 23.36 -48.93 -8.94
N ASP A 61 23.37 -48.37 -10.15
CA ASP A 61 22.24 -48.45 -11.09
C ASP A 61 22.33 -49.73 -11.93
N ASP A 62 21.86 -50.86 -11.40
CA ASP A 62 21.97 -52.18 -12.06
C ASP A 62 21.22 -52.26 -13.40
N LEU A 63 20.12 -51.53 -13.53
CA LEU A 63 19.19 -51.62 -14.66
C LEU A 63 19.44 -50.55 -15.73
N GLY A 64 20.15 -49.47 -15.40
CA GLY A 64 20.43 -48.36 -16.31
C GLY A 64 19.30 -47.34 -16.35
N ASP A 65 18.59 -47.16 -15.24
CA ASP A 65 17.48 -46.21 -15.16
C ASP A 65 17.96 -44.76 -15.15
N TYR A 66 19.21 -44.50 -14.73
CA TYR A 66 19.81 -43.17 -14.56
C TYR A 66 21.07 -42.97 -15.41
N GLY A 67 21.36 -43.91 -16.31
CA GLY A 67 22.54 -43.90 -17.15
C GLY A 67 22.80 -45.25 -17.81
N PRO A 68 24.03 -45.53 -18.25
CA PRO A 68 24.39 -46.87 -18.67
C PRO A 68 24.20 -47.85 -17.49
N PRO A 69 23.57 -49.01 -17.71
CA PRO A 69 23.38 -50.01 -16.65
C PRO A 69 24.71 -50.40 -16.03
N ARG A 70 24.65 -50.73 -14.75
CA ARG A 70 25.78 -51.09 -13.90
C ARG A 70 26.79 -49.97 -13.75
N THR A 71 26.30 -48.75 -13.61
CA THR A 71 27.14 -47.61 -13.26
C THR A 71 26.82 -47.06 -11.88
N CYS A 72 27.84 -46.64 -11.16
CA CYS A 72 27.69 -45.93 -9.91
C CYS A 72 26.98 -44.62 -10.17
N VAL A 73 25.95 -44.29 -9.41
CA VAL A 73 25.18 -43.06 -9.58
C VAL A 73 25.13 -42.31 -8.25
N PRO A 74 24.99 -40.97 -8.28
CA PRO A 74 24.74 -40.18 -7.07
C PRO A 74 23.63 -40.79 -6.22
N ASP A 75 23.77 -40.67 -4.89
CA ASP A 75 22.72 -41.11 -3.97
C ASP A 75 21.47 -40.28 -4.22
N ILE A 76 20.51 -40.90 -4.90
CA ILE A 76 19.19 -40.34 -5.14
C ILE A 76 18.20 -40.74 -4.04
N GLY A 77 18.66 -41.03 -2.81
CA GLY A 77 17.85 -41.02 -1.59
C GLY A 77 17.93 -42.26 -0.71
N GLY A 78 18.73 -43.27 -1.02
CA GLY A 78 18.75 -44.54 -0.28
C GLY A 78 17.48 -45.39 -0.45
N GLU A 79 17.66 -46.70 -0.33
CA GLU A 79 16.55 -47.66 -0.33
C GLU A 79 15.85 -47.68 1.03
N CYS A 80 14.53 -47.85 1.02
CA CYS A 80 13.72 -47.93 2.23
C CYS A 80 12.62 -48.99 2.08
N GLN A 81 12.11 -49.49 3.21
CA GLN A 81 10.92 -50.34 3.29
C GLN A 81 9.84 -49.68 4.16
N SER A 82 10.19 -48.60 4.84
CA SER A 82 9.35 -47.80 5.72
C SER A 82 9.94 -46.41 5.88
N VAL A 83 9.08 -45.43 6.23
CA VAL A 83 9.46 -44.04 6.50
C VAL A 83 10.57 -43.92 7.56
N ALA A 84 10.65 -44.83 8.52
CA ALA A 84 11.64 -44.80 9.59
C ALA A 84 13.09 -45.03 9.10
N GLN A 85 13.27 -45.57 7.89
CA GLN A 85 14.59 -45.78 7.29
C GLN A 85 15.10 -44.53 6.56
N CYS A 86 14.20 -43.59 6.25
CA CYS A 86 14.50 -42.33 5.59
C CYS A 86 14.94 -41.29 6.61
N THR A 87 16.20 -41.43 7.06
CA THR A 87 16.78 -40.58 8.12
C THR A 87 17.32 -39.26 7.61
N ASN A 88 17.42 -39.06 6.29
CA ASN A 88 17.76 -37.78 5.70
C ASN A 88 16.57 -36.82 5.87
N PRO A 89 16.72 -35.70 6.60
CA PRO A 89 15.63 -34.74 6.77
C PRO A 89 15.13 -34.13 5.45
N ASP A 90 15.95 -34.10 4.40
CA ASP A 90 15.58 -33.59 3.07
C ASP A 90 14.83 -34.64 2.23
N ARG A 91 14.84 -35.92 2.66
CA ARG A 91 14.16 -37.03 1.98
C ARG A 91 13.45 -37.94 2.98
N PRO A 92 12.44 -37.46 3.70
CA PRO A 92 11.88 -38.18 4.84
C PRO A 92 10.86 -39.26 4.43
N PHE A 93 10.37 -39.26 3.19
CA PHE A 93 9.28 -40.14 2.75
C PHE A 93 9.83 -41.39 2.09
N CYS A 94 9.15 -42.54 2.27
CA CYS A 94 9.51 -43.80 1.61
C CYS A 94 8.44 -44.18 0.59
N ILE A 95 8.71 -43.98 -0.70
CA ILE A 95 7.79 -44.26 -1.80
C ILE A 95 8.49 -45.22 -2.78
N ASP A 96 7.81 -46.30 -3.15
CA ASP A 96 8.34 -47.33 -4.07
C ASP A 96 9.74 -47.86 -3.70
N ASN A 97 9.97 -48.03 -2.39
CA ASN A 97 11.24 -48.44 -1.78
C ASN A 97 12.42 -47.45 -1.91
N ARG A 98 12.14 -46.18 -2.20
CA ARG A 98 13.14 -45.11 -2.26
C ARG A 98 12.79 -43.98 -1.31
N CYS A 99 13.79 -43.41 -0.63
CA CYS A 99 13.53 -42.17 0.10
C CYS A 99 13.48 -40.97 -0.85
N VAL A 100 12.40 -40.21 -0.78
CA VAL A 100 12.10 -39.13 -1.72
C VAL A 100 11.87 -37.82 -0.97
N GLU A 101 11.99 -36.70 -1.68
CA GLU A 101 11.90 -35.35 -1.09
C GLU A 101 10.45 -35.01 -0.69
N CYS A 102 9.49 -35.54 -1.45
CA CYS A 102 8.07 -35.22 -1.29
C CYS A 102 7.15 -36.38 -1.70
N GLU A 103 5.89 -36.33 -1.27
CA GLU A 103 4.83 -37.27 -1.65
C GLU A 103 3.72 -36.53 -2.41
N ALA A 104 3.23 -37.12 -3.51
CA ALA A 104 2.22 -36.49 -4.35
C ALA A 104 0.85 -36.41 -3.65
N GLY A 105 0.27 -35.20 -3.58
CA GLY A 105 -1.09 -34.98 -3.07
C GLY A 105 -1.20 -34.65 -1.58
N ASP A 106 -0.08 -34.53 -0.86
CA ASP A 106 -0.08 -33.91 0.46
C ASP A 106 -0.02 -32.38 0.28
N ALA A 107 -1.05 -31.67 0.76
CA ALA A 107 -1.15 -30.21 0.66
C ALA A 107 -0.23 -29.50 1.69
N SER A 108 0.74 -30.24 2.24
CA SER A 108 1.58 -29.85 3.35
C SER A 108 2.92 -30.61 3.34
N ASP A 109 4.04 -29.88 3.20
CA ASP A 109 5.11 -29.83 4.23
C ASP A 109 6.59 -30.17 3.91
N ARG A 110 7.09 -30.20 2.66
CA ARG A 110 8.58 -30.18 2.48
C ARG A 110 9.13 -29.41 1.29
N CYS A 111 8.38 -29.32 0.21
CA CYS A 111 8.80 -28.49 -0.89
C CYS A 111 8.51 -27.04 -0.53
N ASP A 112 9.56 -26.34 -0.10
CA ASP A 112 9.54 -24.90 0.14
C ASP A 112 10.15 -24.17 -1.05
N ASN A 113 9.90 -22.86 -1.14
CA ASN A 113 10.63 -22.01 -2.06
C ASN A 113 12.16 -22.20 -1.97
N PRO A 114 12.87 -22.30 -3.11
CA PRO A 114 12.43 -21.97 -4.48
C PRO A 114 11.84 -23.14 -5.29
N LEU A 115 11.61 -24.32 -4.69
CA LEU A 115 11.07 -25.50 -5.37
C LEU A 115 9.84 -26.02 -4.59
N PRO A 116 8.69 -25.34 -4.67
CA PRO A 116 7.56 -25.62 -3.80
C PRO A 116 6.64 -26.77 -4.27
N ALA A 117 6.81 -27.26 -5.50
CA ALA A 117 5.96 -28.30 -6.06
C ALA A 117 6.60 -29.68 -5.94
N CYS A 118 5.80 -30.73 -5.80
CA CYS A 118 6.27 -32.12 -5.88
C CYS A 118 5.98 -32.70 -7.27
N ASP A 119 7.01 -33.14 -8.00
CA ASP A 119 6.82 -33.89 -9.24
C ASP A 119 6.30 -35.31 -8.92
N PRO A 120 5.10 -35.69 -9.39
CA PRO A 120 4.50 -36.98 -9.04
C PRO A 120 5.21 -38.19 -9.66
N ASP A 121 6.02 -38.00 -10.71
CA ASP A 121 6.75 -39.08 -11.38
C ASP A 121 8.12 -39.29 -10.74
N THR A 122 8.79 -38.20 -10.34
CA THR A 122 10.15 -38.27 -9.77
C THR A 122 10.21 -38.19 -8.25
N TYR A 123 9.14 -37.70 -7.60
CA TYR A 123 9.06 -37.41 -6.17
C TYR A 123 10.17 -36.45 -5.68
N LEU A 124 10.59 -35.55 -6.57
CA LEU A 124 11.55 -34.47 -6.29
C LEU A 124 10.83 -33.14 -6.22
N CYS A 125 11.34 -32.23 -5.41
CA CYS A 125 10.83 -30.87 -5.38
C CYS A 125 11.20 -30.14 -6.69
N THR A 126 10.23 -29.46 -7.29
CA THR A 126 10.34 -28.73 -8.55
C THR A 126 9.70 -27.34 -8.42
N GLN A 127 9.87 -26.51 -9.44
CA GLN A 127 9.22 -25.21 -9.52
C GLN A 127 7.70 -25.37 -9.61
N CYS A 128 6.95 -24.46 -8.99
CA CYS A 128 5.51 -24.43 -9.21
C CYS A 128 5.19 -24.14 -10.69
N THR A 129 4.10 -24.71 -11.14
CA THR A 129 3.52 -24.50 -12.48
C THR A 129 2.16 -23.82 -12.42
N GLY A 130 1.53 -23.80 -11.24
CA GLY A 130 0.32 -23.05 -10.98
C GLY A 130 -0.06 -22.99 -9.50
N PRO A 131 -1.17 -22.30 -9.15
CA PRO A 131 -1.60 -22.10 -7.77
C PRO A 131 -1.89 -23.39 -6.99
N ALA A 132 -2.23 -24.47 -7.68
CA ALA A 132 -2.47 -25.77 -7.04
C ALA A 132 -1.20 -26.33 -6.36
N ASP A 133 -0.03 -25.98 -6.88
CA ASP A 133 1.27 -26.38 -6.33
C ASP A 133 1.68 -25.56 -5.09
N CYS A 134 0.94 -24.49 -4.79
CA CYS A 134 1.23 -23.53 -3.73
C CYS A 134 0.25 -23.60 -2.55
N VAL A 135 -0.65 -24.59 -2.54
CA VAL A 135 -1.61 -24.76 -1.45
C VAL A 135 -0.84 -25.13 -0.18
N GLY A 136 -0.92 -24.28 0.85
CA GLY A 136 -0.26 -24.51 2.13
C GLY A 136 1.17 -23.97 2.23
N ASP A 137 1.76 -23.48 1.13
CA ASP A 137 3.11 -22.91 1.14
C ASP A 137 3.15 -21.60 1.95
N PRO A 138 4.16 -21.40 2.83
CA PRO A 138 4.28 -20.19 3.66
C PRO A 138 4.56 -18.92 2.87
N GLY A 139 5.08 -19.03 1.64
CA GLY A 139 5.28 -17.96 0.68
C GLY A 139 3.97 -17.43 0.09
N GLY A 140 2.93 -18.26 0.00
CA GLY A 140 1.58 -17.90 -0.42
C GLY A 140 1.03 -18.80 -1.52
N ALA A 141 -0.24 -18.60 -1.88
CA ALA A 141 -0.98 -19.52 -2.77
C ALA A 141 -0.78 -19.24 -4.28
N ALA A 142 -0.06 -18.19 -4.67
CA ALA A 142 0.14 -17.83 -6.06
C ALA A 142 1.49 -18.36 -6.58
N CYS A 143 1.54 -18.83 -7.82
CA CYS A 143 2.78 -19.27 -8.46
C CYS A 143 3.29 -18.19 -9.42
N VAL A 144 4.48 -17.63 -9.15
CA VAL A 144 5.16 -16.62 -9.99
C VAL A 144 6.59 -17.05 -10.22
N ASP A 145 7.00 -17.13 -11.50
CA ASP A 145 8.36 -17.49 -11.92
C ASP A 145 8.92 -18.76 -11.26
N GLY A 146 8.04 -19.72 -10.97
CA GLY A 146 8.38 -21.02 -10.37
C GLY A 146 8.43 -21.06 -8.84
N ALA A 147 8.15 -19.94 -8.16
CA ALA A 147 8.08 -19.84 -6.70
C ALA A 147 6.64 -19.53 -6.23
N CYS A 148 6.32 -20.01 -5.03
CA CYS A 148 5.06 -19.70 -4.36
C CYS A 148 5.15 -18.38 -3.61
N VAL A 149 4.28 -17.44 -3.94
CA VAL A 149 4.30 -16.07 -3.45
C VAL A 149 2.92 -15.65 -2.97
N GLY A 150 2.86 -14.51 -2.28
CA GLY A 150 1.63 -14.00 -1.67
C GLY A 150 0.56 -13.67 -2.70
N CYS A 151 0.97 -13.21 -3.88
CA CYS A 151 0.07 -12.89 -4.98
C CYS A 151 0.81 -12.83 -6.33
N ALA A 152 0.11 -13.14 -7.42
CA ALA A 152 0.55 -12.89 -8.80
C ALA A 152 -0.20 -11.68 -9.41
N GLY A 153 -1.35 -11.33 -8.84
CA GLY A 153 -2.10 -10.13 -9.21
C GLY A 153 -3.20 -9.79 -8.19
N PRO A 154 -4.01 -8.74 -8.45
CA PRO A 154 -5.03 -8.28 -7.50
C PRO A 154 -6.10 -9.33 -7.15
N ALA A 155 -6.32 -10.32 -8.03
CA ALA A 155 -7.28 -11.40 -7.77
C ALA A 155 -6.84 -12.32 -6.62
N ASP A 156 -5.54 -12.38 -6.32
CA ASP A 156 -4.97 -13.20 -5.24
C ASP A 156 -4.98 -12.47 -3.88
N CYS A 157 -5.48 -11.23 -3.85
CA CYS A 157 -5.52 -10.37 -2.67
C CYS A 157 -6.97 -10.16 -2.17
N PRO A 158 -7.59 -11.17 -1.54
CA PRO A 158 -8.99 -11.12 -1.15
C PRO A 158 -9.26 -10.23 0.08
N VAL A 159 -8.22 -9.88 0.83
CA VAL A 159 -8.34 -9.04 2.01
C VAL A 159 -8.63 -7.60 1.57
N ALA A 160 -9.78 -7.08 1.98
CA ALA A 160 -10.26 -5.77 1.52
C ALA A 160 -9.31 -4.60 1.86
N THR A 161 -8.55 -4.69 2.95
CA THR A 161 -7.54 -3.71 3.38
C THR A 161 -6.18 -3.90 2.72
N GLU A 162 -6.01 -4.98 1.95
CA GLU A 162 -4.78 -5.30 1.22
C GLU A 162 -5.09 -5.75 -0.23
N PRO A 163 -5.86 -4.98 -1.03
CA PRO A 163 -6.38 -5.47 -2.30
C PRO A 163 -5.37 -5.43 -3.45
N VAL A 164 -4.16 -4.90 -3.22
CA VAL A 164 -3.15 -4.67 -4.26
C VAL A 164 -2.02 -5.67 -4.12
N CYS A 165 -1.72 -6.37 -5.21
CA CYS A 165 -0.50 -7.17 -5.29
C CYS A 165 0.69 -6.28 -5.67
N ASP A 166 1.72 -6.22 -4.82
CA ASP A 166 2.95 -5.49 -5.12
C ASP A 166 3.88 -6.35 -6.00
N PRO A 167 4.12 -6.00 -7.27
CA PRO A 167 4.91 -6.83 -8.19
C PRO A 167 6.42 -6.86 -7.87
N THR A 168 6.88 -6.07 -6.89
CA THR A 168 8.29 -6.08 -6.46
C THR A 168 8.54 -7.06 -5.33
N THR A 169 7.50 -7.31 -4.51
CA THR A 169 7.61 -8.14 -3.31
C THR A 169 6.70 -9.36 -3.34
N ASP A 170 5.84 -9.45 -4.35
CA ASP A 170 4.81 -10.46 -4.54
C ASP A 170 3.95 -10.68 -3.28
N ARG A 171 3.63 -9.56 -2.61
CA ARG A 171 2.82 -9.52 -1.39
C ARG A 171 1.64 -8.59 -1.56
N CYS A 172 0.51 -9.01 -1.00
CA CYS A 172 -0.66 -8.16 -0.88
C CYS A 172 -0.36 -7.00 0.07
N ARG A 173 -0.85 -5.81 -0.29
CA ARG A 173 -0.74 -4.58 0.50
C ARG A 173 -1.94 -3.69 0.25
N GLY A 174 -2.12 -2.71 1.12
CA GLY A 174 -3.12 -1.67 0.93
C GLY A 174 -2.89 -0.86 -0.35
N CYS A 175 -3.97 -0.33 -0.92
CA CYS A 175 -3.86 0.65 -2.00
C CYS A 175 -3.19 1.94 -1.49
N GLN A 176 -2.45 2.58 -2.38
CA GLN A 176 -1.75 3.84 -2.18
C GLN A 176 -2.25 4.92 -3.14
N THR A 177 -2.73 4.54 -4.33
CA THR A 177 -3.27 5.49 -5.32
C THR A 177 -4.58 5.00 -5.91
N ASP A 178 -5.40 5.93 -6.43
CA ASP A 178 -6.67 5.58 -7.09
C ASP A 178 -6.48 4.64 -8.29
N ALA A 179 -5.34 4.74 -8.98
CA ALA A 179 -5.02 3.93 -10.14
C ALA A 179 -4.88 2.43 -9.81
N GLU A 180 -4.54 2.10 -8.56
CA GLU A 180 -4.47 0.71 -8.10
C GLU A 180 -5.85 0.10 -7.83
N CYS A 181 -6.91 0.93 -7.79
CA CYS A 181 -8.29 0.50 -7.61
C CYS A 181 -9.06 0.37 -8.94
N GLY A 182 -8.34 0.27 -10.05
CA GLY A 182 -8.90 0.27 -11.41
C GLY A 182 -9.11 1.67 -12.00
N THR A 183 -9.52 1.75 -13.26
CA THR A 183 -9.55 3.01 -14.04
C THR A 183 -10.38 4.11 -13.38
N ASP A 184 -11.51 3.74 -12.77
CA ASP A 184 -12.44 4.68 -12.15
C ASP A 184 -12.46 4.58 -10.61
N GLY A 185 -11.65 3.69 -10.02
CA GLY A 185 -11.63 3.42 -8.59
C GLY A 185 -11.15 4.58 -7.73
N VAL A 186 -11.41 4.48 -6.42
CA VAL A 186 -10.90 5.40 -5.40
C VAL A 186 -10.18 4.59 -4.35
N CYS A 187 -8.98 5.01 -3.99
CA CYS A 187 -8.23 4.40 -2.89
C CYS A 187 -8.52 5.13 -1.58
N ASP A 188 -9.06 4.40 -0.60
CA ASP A 188 -9.08 4.83 0.78
C ASP A 188 -7.73 4.52 1.45
N ARG A 189 -6.80 5.45 1.31
CA ARG A 189 -5.41 5.29 1.79
C ARG A 189 -5.30 5.04 3.30
N GLU A 190 -6.24 5.52 4.10
CA GLU A 190 -6.18 5.28 5.55
C GLU A 190 -6.62 3.86 5.91
N ALA A 191 -7.65 3.36 5.22
CA ALA A 191 -8.09 1.99 5.35
C ALA A 191 -7.21 0.99 4.55
N GLY A 192 -6.38 1.49 3.62
CA GLY A 192 -5.66 0.67 2.65
C GLY A 192 -6.57 -0.01 1.63
N SER A 193 -7.83 0.38 1.51
CA SER A 193 -8.85 -0.35 0.76
C SER A 193 -9.34 0.39 -0.48
N CYS A 194 -9.75 -0.37 -1.50
CA CYS A 194 -10.40 0.20 -2.67
C CYS A 194 -11.91 0.37 -2.43
N VAL A 195 -12.43 1.57 -2.66
CA VAL A 195 -13.86 1.84 -2.52
C VAL A 195 -14.65 1.03 -3.56
N ALA A 196 -15.71 0.35 -3.14
CA ALA A 196 -16.53 -0.43 -4.05
C ALA A 196 -17.20 0.47 -5.11
N ALA A 197 -17.17 0.07 -6.39
CA ALA A 197 -17.68 0.88 -7.49
C ALA A 197 -19.15 1.32 -7.31
N ALA A 198 -19.97 0.50 -6.64
CA ALA A 198 -21.38 0.81 -6.34
C ALA A 198 -21.55 1.96 -5.32
N GLN A 199 -20.51 2.31 -4.58
CA GLN A 199 -20.49 3.40 -3.60
C GLN A 199 -19.84 4.67 -4.16
N ILE A 200 -19.37 4.66 -5.42
CA ILE A 200 -18.72 5.81 -6.05
C ILE A 200 -19.70 6.55 -6.96
N LEU A 201 -19.90 7.83 -6.69
CA LEU A 201 -20.55 8.77 -7.60
C LEU A 201 -19.50 9.67 -8.23
N TYR A 202 -19.68 10.00 -9.51
CA TYR A 202 -18.72 10.75 -10.31
C TYR A 202 -19.26 12.13 -10.64
N VAL A 203 -18.43 13.15 -10.37
CA VAL A 203 -18.73 14.56 -10.65
C VAL A 203 -17.66 15.13 -11.58
N ARG A 204 -18.10 15.82 -12.63
CA ARG A 204 -17.23 16.49 -13.60
C ARG A 204 -17.83 17.83 -13.99
N ALA A 205 -17.04 18.90 -13.93
CA ALA A 205 -17.50 20.25 -14.28
C ALA A 205 -18.12 20.29 -15.69
N GLY A 206 -19.30 20.90 -15.80
CA GLY A 206 -20.05 21.02 -17.06
C GLY A 206 -20.75 19.75 -17.54
N ALA A 207 -20.65 18.63 -16.82
CA ALA A 207 -21.42 17.43 -17.15
C ALA A 207 -22.91 17.61 -16.85
N THR A 208 -23.76 16.82 -17.51
CA THR A 208 -25.23 16.90 -17.37
C THR A 208 -25.85 15.56 -16.97
N GLY A 209 -25.03 14.56 -16.60
CA GLY A 209 -25.54 13.28 -16.13
C GLY A 209 -26.33 13.44 -14.84
N THR A 210 -27.35 12.61 -14.65
CA THR A 210 -28.21 12.61 -13.46
C THR A 210 -28.06 11.35 -12.62
N THR A 211 -27.38 10.33 -13.16
CA THR A 211 -27.09 9.07 -12.46
C THR A 211 -25.74 9.09 -11.75
N CYS A 212 -24.90 10.08 -12.04
CA CYS A 212 -23.55 10.27 -11.50
C CYS A 212 -22.66 9.02 -11.62
N THR A 213 -22.77 8.29 -12.74
CA THR A 213 -21.90 7.13 -13.03
C THR A 213 -20.63 7.59 -13.73
N ALA A 214 -19.59 6.76 -13.81
CA ALA A 214 -18.36 7.09 -14.54
C ALA A 214 -18.63 7.47 -16.01
N ALA A 215 -19.56 6.75 -16.67
CA ALA A 215 -19.97 7.02 -18.05
C ALA A 215 -20.92 8.22 -18.20
N ALA A 216 -21.65 8.60 -17.15
CA ALA A 216 -22.57 9.73 -17.14
C ALA A 216 -22.43 10.53 -15.82
N PRO A 217 -21.32 11.27 -15.66
CA PRO A 217 -21.02 12.00 -14.43
C PRO A 217 -22.00 13.17 -14.23
N CYS A 218 -22.21 13.52 -12.97
CA CYS A 218 -23.00 14.69 -12.60
C CYS A 218 -22.21 15.99 -12.76
N GLY A 219 -22.92 17.08 -13.07
CA GLY A 219 -22.33 18.40 -13.24
C GLY A 219 -21.93 19.09 -11.94
N SER A 220 -22.47 18.64 -10.82
CA SER A 220 -22.28 19.24 -9.51
C SER A 220 -22.28 18.20 -8.39
N VAL A 221 -21.58 18.52 -7.30
CA VAL A 221 -21.53 17.75 -6.04
C VAL A 221 -22.92 17.71 -5.41
N ARG A 222 -23.67 18.81 -5.46
CA ARG A 222 -25.06 18.83 -4.95
C ARG A 222 -25.93 17.72 -5.55
N VAL A 223 -25.90 17.56 -6.87
CA VAL A 223 -26.68 16.52 -7.56
C VAL A 223 -26.25 15.13 -7.11
N ALA A 224 -24.96 14.91 -6.87
CA ALA A 224 -24.46 13.64 -6.34
C ALA A 224 -24.91 13.39 -4.89
N LEU A 225 -24.87 14.40 -4.01
CA LEU A 225 -25.37 14.31 -2.64
C LEU A 225 -26.87 13.94 -2.59
N ASP A 226 -27.66 14.51 -3.51
CA ASP A 226 -29.10 14.28 -3.63
C ASP A 226 -29.46 12.85 -4.07
N ARG A 227 -28.49 12.06 -4.54
CA ARG A 227 -28.70 10.62 -4.81
C ARG A 227 -28.96 9.82 -3.53
N GLY A 228 -28.59 10.34 -2.36
CA GLY A 228 -28.92 9.75 -1.07
C GLY A 228 -28.26 8.39 -0.79
N LEU A 229 -27.17 8.05 -1.49
CA LEU A 229 -26.38 6.87 -1.15
C LEU A 229 -25.66 7.08 0.19
N ASP A 230 -25.54 5.99 0.96
CA ASP A 230 -24.91 5.97 2.27
C ASP A 230 -24.38 4.56 2.61
N PRO A 231 -23.06 4.40 2.88
CA PRO A 231 -22.02 5.41 2.70
C PRO A 231 -21.81 5.74 1.22
N VAL A 232 -21.26 6.93 0.94
CA VAL A 232 -20.96 7.34 -0.44
C VAL A 232 -19.62 8.05 -0.55
N THR A 233 -18.88 7.72 -1.62
CA THR A 233 -17.71 8.46 -2.08
C THR A 233 -18.07 9.22 -3.34
N ILE A 234 -17.94 10.53 -3.33
CA ILE A 234 -18.13 11.40 -4.48
C ILE A 234 -16.74 11.73 -5.03
N LYS A 235 -16.39 11.08 -6.15
CA LYS A 235 -15.14 11.34 -6.89
C LYS A 235 -15.33 12.56 -7.79
N ILE A 236 -14.58 13.61 -7.52
CA ILE A 236 -14.71 14.93 -8.16
C ILE A 236 -13.50 15.13 -9.07
N ALA A 237 -13.75 15.23 -10.37
CA ALA A 237 -12.69 15.50 -11.35
C ALA A 237 -12.10 16.91 -11.14
N ALA A 238 -10.89 17.15 -11.66
CA ALA A 238 -10.28 18.48 -11.66
C ALA A 238 -11.23 19.54 -12.25
N GLY A 239 -11.26 20.71 -11.62
CA GLY A 239 -12.15 21.81 -11.97
C GLY A 239 -12.51 22.69 -10.78
N THR A 240 -13.20 23.79 -11.07
CA THR A 240 -13.86 24.62 -10.06
C THR A 240 -15.36 24.36 -10.11
N TYR A 241 -15.94 24.09 -8.95
CA TYR A 241 -17.35 23.78 -8.78
C TYR A 241 -17.97 24.85 -7.90
N ASP A 242 -18.79 25.70 -8.51
CA ASP A 242 -19.62 26.65 -7.80
C ASP A 242 -20.91 25.92 -7.40
N GLU A 243 -20.99 25.54 -6.14
CA GLU A 243 -22.05 24.71 -5.60
C GLU A 243 -23.07 25.57 -4.82
N PRO A 244 -24.36 25.24 -4.89
CA PRO A 244 -25.31 25.72 -3.89
C PRO A 244 -25.06 25.01 -2.55
N ASP A 245 -25.75 25.44 -1.51
CA ASP A 245 -25.67 24.90 -0.14
C ASP A 245 -25.44 23.36 -0.11
N LEU A 246 -24.20 22.95 0.18
CA LEU A 246 -23.82 21.54 0.31
C LEU A 246 -24.00 21.13 1.77
N VAL A 247 -25.14 20.51 2.05
CA VAL A 247 -25.49 20.03 3.39
C VAL A 247 -25.28 18.53 3.46
N VAL A 248 -24.44 18.09 4.40
CA VAL A 248 -24.23 16.69 4.76
C VAL A 248 -24.94 16.47 6.10
N ALA A 249 -26.00 15.67 6.08
CA ALA A 249 -26.92 15.53 7.20
C ALA A 249 -27.47 14.11 7.32
N ALA A 250 -28.31 13.90 8.33
CA ALA A 250 -29.08 12.68 8.58
C ALA A 250 -28.21 11.44 8.85
N ASN A 251 -27.16 11.59 9.66
CA ASN A 251 -26.20 10.53 10.03
C ASN A 251 -25.55 9.81 8.83
N ARG A 252 -25.47 10.47 7.67
CA ARG A 252 -24.82 9.91 6.48
C ARG A 252 -23.30 9.97 6.60
N VAL A 253 -22.63 9.03 5.96
CA VAL A 253 -21.17 9.03 5.77
C VAL A 253 -20.85 9.42 4.34
N VAL A 254 -20.27 10.61 4.16
CA VAL A 254 -19.93 11.18 2.84
C VAL A 254 -18.44 11.44 2.74
N ARG A 255 -17.80 10.87 1.73
CA ARG A 255 -16.44 11.24 1.32
C ARG A 255 -16.47 12.07 0.05
N LEU A 256 -15.87 13.26 0.08
CA LEU A 256 -15.56 14.07 -1.09
C LEU A 256 -14.11 13.83 -1.46
N HIS A 257 -13.87 13.27 -2.64
CA HIS A 257 -12.55 12.85 -3.09
C HIS A 257 -12.17 13.59 -4.38
N GLY A 258 -11.29 14.58 -4.28
CA GLY A 258 -10.85 15.38 -5.41
C GLY A 258 -9.58 14.86 -6.08
N ALA A 259 -9.23 15.49 -7.21
CA ALA A 259 -8.03 15.19 -7.98
C ALA A 259 -6.73 15.84 -7.44
N GLY A 260 -6.75 16.38 -6.22
CA GLY A 260 -5.67 17.14 -5.59
C GLY A 260 -6.08 18.58 -5.26
N ILE A 261 -5.44 19.16 -4.24
CA ILE A 261 -5.76 20.53 -3.74
C ILE A 261 -5.61 21.61 -4.81
N ASP A 262 -4.63 21.47 -5.71
CA ASP A 262 -4.35 22.43 -6.77
C ASP A 262 -5.23 22.20 -8.02
N ALA A 263 -5.95 21.08 -8.07
CA ALA A 263 -6.72 20.64 -9.23
C ALA A 263 -8.24 20.75 -9.04
N THR A 264 -8.74 20.56 -7.81
CA THR A 264 -10.17 20.52 -7.50
C THR A 264 -10.53 21.58 -6.49
N THR A 265 -11.45 22.47 -6.81
CA THR A 265 -11.90 23.55 -5.90
C THR A 265 -13.43 23.55 -5.79
N LEU A 266 -13.94 23.51 -4.57
CA LEU A 266 -15.35 23.76 -4.24
C LEU A 266 -15.52 25.19 -3.72
N ARG A 267 -16.56 25.87 -4.20
CA ARG A 267 -16.92 27.24 -3.81
C ARG A 267 -18.42 27.36 -3.63
N PRO A 268 -18.90 28.23 -2.74
CA PRO A 268 -20.32 28.46 -2.63
C PRO A 268 -20.79 29.45 -3.69
N THR A 269 -22.02 29.27 -4.13
CA THR A 269 -22.76 30.25 -4.94
C THR A 269 -23.49 31.28 -4.08
N THR A 270 -23.64 31.00 -2.78
CA THR A 270 -24.34 31.85 -1.79
C THR A 270 -23.33 32.53 -0.85
N ASN A 271 -23.64 33.76 -0.43
CA ASN A 271 -22.69 34.62 0.28
C ASN A 271 -22.80 34.58 1.82
N ASP A 272 -23.70 33.77 2.38
CA ASP A 272 -24.02 33.76 3.82
C ASP A 272 -24.11 32.33 4.37
N ARG A 273 -23.48 31.37 3.70
CA ARG A 273 -23.49 29.95 4.05
C ARG A 273 -22.08 29.37 3.94
N PRO A 274 -21.74 28.37 4.77
CA PRO A 274 -20.50 27.65 4.61
C PRO A 274 -20.50 26.92 3.27
N VAL A 275 -19.32 26.57 2.75
CA VAL A 275 -19.24 25.75 1.53
C VAL A 275 -19.78 24.35 1.83
N LEU A 276 -19.43 23.81 3.00
CA LEU A 276 -19.86 22.51 3.49
C LEU A 276 -20.49 22.67 4.88
N ASP A 277 -21.74 22.28 5.02
CA ASP A 277 -22.51 22.33 6.26
C ASP A 277 -22.78 20.90 6.74
N VAL A 278 -22.14 20.50 7.85
CA VAL A 278 -22.25 19.16 8.44
C VAL A 278 -23.14 19.23 9.67
N THR A 279 -24.28 18.56 9.61
CA THR A 279 -25.30 18.63 10.66
C THR A 279 -25.93 17.26 10.93
N GLY A 280 -26.77 17.17 11.96
CA GLY A 280 -27.62 16.00 12.17
C GLY A 280 -26.83 14.69 12.34
N GLY A 281 -25.67 14.76 13.01
CA GLY A 281 -24.83 13.59 13.32
C GLY A 281 -24.12 12.96 12.13
N ALA A 282 -24.00 13.66 11.00
CA ALA A 282 -23.35 13.13 9.80
C ALA A 282 -21.82 13.17 9.87
N ASP A 283 -21.18 12.33 9.05
CA ASP A 283 -19.73 12.22 8.93
C ASP A 283 -19.29 12.68 7.54
N LEU A 284 -18.41 13.68 7.50
CA LEU A 284 -17.85 14.23 6.28
C LEU A 284 -16.34 13.98 6.24
N ILE A 285 -15.85 13.36 5.16
CA ILE A 285 -14.43 13.26 4.83
C ILE A 285 -14.15 14.11 3.59
N VAL A 286 -13.23 15.08 3.70
CA VAL A 286 -12.74 15.88 2.59
C VAL A 286 -11.31 15.45 2.26
N ASP A 287 -11.10 14.89 1.08
CA ASP A 287 -9.81 14.36 0.65
C ASP A 287 -9.37 14.90 -0.71
N GLY A 288 -8.15 15.45 -0.79
CA GLY A 288 -7.54 15.82 -2.07
C GLY A 288 -8.24 16.97 -2.80
N LEU A 289 -8.74 17.99 -2.10
CA LEU A 289 -9.39 19.15 -2.73
C LEU A 289 -9.30 20.44 -1.91
N THR A 290 -9.55 21.56 -2.59
CA THR A 290 -9.68 22.88 -1.98
C THR A 290 -11.14 23.21 -1.69
N VAL A 291 -11.44 23.72 -0.50
CA VAL A 291 -12.73 24.31 -0.11
C VAL A 291 -12.50 25.80 0.13
N ALA A 292 -13.13 26.68 -0.66
CA ALA A 292 -12.71 28.07 -0.68
C ALA A 292 -13.82 29.12 -0.83
N ASN A 293 -13.46 30.32 -0.38
CA ASN A 293 -14.15 31.57 -0.67
C ASN A 293 -15.61 31.63 -0.17
N ALA A 294 -15.91 31.01 0.98
CA ALA A 294 -17.16 31.30 1.66
C ALA A 294 -17.19 32.76 2.09
N VAL A 295 -18.28 33.45 1.76
CA VAL A 295 -18.51 34.82 2.20
C VAL A 295 -19.34 34.73 3.49
N ARG A 296 -18.99 35.56 4.48
CA ARG A 296 -19.62 35.70 5.81
C ARG A 296 -19.81 34.42 6.64
N ALA A 297 -19.30 33.29 6.19
CA ALA A 297 -19.37 31.99 6.83
C ALA A 297 -18.00 31.28 6.77
N PRO A 298 -17.78 30.24 7.60
CA PRO A 298 -16.56 29.44 7.50
C PRO A 298 -16.53 28.60 6.22
N ALA A 299 -15.36 28.06 5.85
CA ALA A 299 -15.28 27.14 4.72
C ALA A 299 -16.07 25.86 5.00
N ILE A 300 -15.91 25.32 6.20
CA ILE A 300 -16.65 24.18 6.73
C ILE A 300 -17.27 24.54 8.07
N ASP A 301 -18.55 24.26 8.22
CA ASP A 301 -19.27 24.33 9.49
C ASP A 301 -19.70 22.92 9.88
N CYS A 302 -19.28 22.44 11.06
CA CYS A 302 -19.73 21.18 11.62
C CYS A 302 -20.37 21.43 12.98
N ASP A 303 -21.67 21.16 13.07
CA ASP A 303 -22.46 21.41 14.26
C ASP A 303 -23.15 20.15 14.79
N GLY A 304 -23.21 20.06 16.12
CA GLY A 304 -23.72 18.90 16.84
C GLY A 304 -22.80 17.69 16.79
N ASN A 305 -23.33 16.51 17.10
CA ASN A 305 -22.55 15.27 17.27
C ASN A 305 -22.08 14.62 15.94
N GLY A 306 -21.87 15.40 14.88
CA GLY A 306 -21.29 14.90 13.63
C GLY A 306 -19.76 14.74 13.69
N SER A 307 -19.15 14.43 12.55
CA SER A 307 -17.70 14.45 12.40
C SER A 307 -17.25 15.08 11.09
N VAL A 308 -16.07 15.72 11.14
CA VAL A 308 -15.37 16.19 9.95
C VAL A 308 -13.92 15.71 9.96
N ALA A 309 -13.53 15.02 8.89
CA ALA A 309 -12.16 14.68 8.59
C ALA A 309 -11.68 15.47 7.38
N THR A 310 -10.50 16.07 7.46
CA THR A 310 -9.84 16.70 6.32
C THR A 310 -8.47 16.07 6.13
N ARG A 311 -8.21 15.61 4.91
CA ARG A 311 -6.98 14.93 4.51
C ARG A 311 -6.52 15.53 3.20
N ARG A 312 -5.27 15.98 3.12
CA ARG A 312 -4.73 16.56 1.87
C ARG A 312 -5.69 17.61 1.29
N ALA A 313 -6.15 18.49 2.15
CA ALA A 313 -7.21 19.45 1.85
C ALA A 313 -6.69 20.87 2.06
N HIS A 314 -7.29 21.82 1.35
CA HIS A 314 -6.96 23.24 1.52
C HIS A 314 -8.21 24.06 1.78
N LEU A 315 -8.36 24.56 3.02
CA LEU A 315 -9.44 25.46 3.43
C LEU A 315 -8.93 26.90 3.32
N ARG A 316 -9.46 27.69 2.37
CA ARG A 316 -8.90 29.04 2.12
C ARG A 316 -9.88 30.14 1.76
N GLY A 317 -9.50 31.38 2.07
CA GLY A 317 -10.19 32.59 1.59
C GLY A 317 -11.61 32.77 2.12
N SER A 318 -12.02 32.02 3.13
CA SER A 318 -13.38 32.06 3.67
C SER A 318 -13.48 33.11 4.77
N SER A 319 -14.32 34.14 4.58
CA SER A 319 -14.29 35.34 5.42
C SER A 319 -14.86 35.15 6.83
N GLY A 320 -15.63 34.08 7.07
CA GLY A 320 -16.12 33.71 8.40
C GLY A 320 -15.18 32.79 9.18
N GLY A 321 -14.14 32.26 8.53
CA GLY A 321 -13.14 31.38 9.13
C GLY A 321 -12.83 30.17 8.26
N GLY A 322 -11.85 29.34 8.64
CA GLY A 322 -11.53 28.10 7.92
C GLY A 322 -12.50 26.98 8.26
N LEU A 323 -12.47 26.52 9.52
CA LEU A 323 -13.30 25.42 10.01
C LEU A 323 -13.91 25.75 11.37
N LEU A 324 -15.22 25.59 11.51
CA LEU A 324 -15.93 25.60 12.79
C LEU A 324 -16.33 24.17 13.14
N ALA A 325 -15.90 23.67 14.30
CA ALA A 325 -16.37 22.42 14.88
C ALA A 325 -17.03 22.71 16.23
N ASN A 326 -18.35 22.67 16.27
CA ASN A 326 -19.16 22.90 17.46
C ASN A 326 -19.82 21.59 17.92
N THR A 327 -19.33 21.02 19.02
CA THR A 327 -19.75 19.70 19.53
C THR A 327 -19.49 18.53 18.55
N CYS A 328 -18.63 18.76 17.55
CA CYS A 328 -18.32 17.84 16.46
C CYS A 328 -16.96 17.15 16.67
N SER A 329 -16.84 15.88 16.26
CA SER A 329 -15.56 15.16 16.24
C SER A 329 -14.70 15.63 15.06
N ILE A 330 -13.37 15.69 15.23
CA ILE A 330 -12.47 16.17 14.19
C ILE A 330 -11.28 15.23 13.93
N ASP A 331 -10.92 15.09 12.66
CA ASP A 331 -9.70 14.44 12.19
C ASP A 331 -9.02 15.31 11.12
N LEU A 332 -8.15 16.22 11.56
CA LEU A 332 -7.43 17.14 10.68
C LEU A 332 -6.00 16.65 10.48
N VAL A 333 -5.70 16.17 9.28
CA VAL A 333 -4.40 15.61 8.90
C VAL A 333 -3.97 16.15 7.54
N ASN A 334 -2.69 16.51 7.38
CA ASN A 334 -2.13 17.00 6.11
C ASN A 334 -3.03 18.08 5.48
N THR A 335 -3.42 19.08 6.25
CA THR A 335 -4.41 20.08 5.82
C THR A 335 -3.80 21.47 5.85
N LEU A 336 -4.01 22.24 4.78
CA LEU A 336 -3.73 23.67 4.74
C LEU A 336 -4.99 24.46 5.15
N ILE A 337 -4.86 25.40 6.08
CA ILE A 337 -5.94 26.30 6.49
C ILE A 337 -5.40 27.73 6.45
N THR A 338 -5.66 28.44 5.36
CA THR A 338 -4.92 29.69 5.07
C THR A 338 -5.77 30.84 4.58
N GLY A 339 -5.42 32.06 4.99
CA GLY A 339 -6.05 33.28 4.45
C GLY A 339 -7.55 33.37 4.75
N ASN A 340 -8.01 32.74 5.83
CA ASN A 340 -9.41 32.77 6.26
C ASN A 340 -9.65 33.85 7.32
N GLY A 341 -10.93 34.16 7.53
CA GLY A 341 -11.40 35.19 8.45
C GLY A 341 -11.38 36.60 7.87
N SER A 342 -11.87 37.56 8.64
CA SER A 342 -12.06 38.95 8.20
C SER A 342 -12.11 39.90 9.40
N GLY A 343 -12.28 41.20 9.15
CA GLY A 343 -12.48 42.18 10.22
C GLY A 343 -13.76 42.01 11.04
N THR A 344 -14.63 41.06 10.69
CA THR A 344 -15.89 40.74 11.40
C THR A 344 -15.99 39.29 11.83
N SER A 345 -15.01 38.43 11.54
CA SER A 345 -15.08 37.01 11.93
C SER A 345 -14.85 36.85 13.44
N THR A 346 -15.39 35.77 14.01
CA THR A 346 -15.15 35.40 15.41
C THR A 346 -13.90 34.53 15.59
N PHE A 347 -13.32 34.04 14.49
CA PHE A 347 -12.07 33.31 14.42
C PHE A 347 -11.47 33.42 13.00
N GLY A 348 -10.22 33.03 12.83
CA GLY A 348 -9.54 33.00 11.53
C GLY A 348 -9.43 31.61 10.94
N GLY A 349 -8.56 30.77 11.50
CA GLY A 349 -8.27 29.43 11.01
C GLY A 349 -9.31 28.40 11.45
N VAL A 350 -9.20 27.94 12.69
CA VAL A 350 -10.04 26.87 13.25
C VAL A 350 -10.70 27.31 14.55
N ALA A 351 -11.99 27.03 14.72
CA ALA A 351 -12.70 27.16 15.98
C ALA A 351 -13.18 25.79 16.47
N LEU A 352 -12.77 25.41 17.67
CA LEU A 352 -13.16 24.19 18.37
C LEU A 352 -13.99 24.57 19.59
N VAL A 353 -15.28 24.24 19.56
CA VAL A 353 -16.24 24.69 20.56
C VAL A 353 -17.00 23.49 21.12
N GLY A 354 -17.13 23.41 22.44
CA GLY A 354 -18.03 22.44 23.07
C GLY A 354 -17.61 20.97 22.94
N LEU A 355 -16.30 20.70 22.80
CA LEU A 355 -15.79 19.33 22.67
C LEU A 355 -15.87 18.61 24.02
N GLY A 356 -16.82 17.68 24.14
CA GLY A 356 -17.01 16.81 25.29
C GLY A 356 -16.24 15.48 25.15
N THR A 357 -16.40 14.60 26.15
CA THR A 357 -15.73 13.29 26.19
C THR A 357 -16.24 12.30 25.13
N ALA A 358 -17.33 12.63 24.44
CA ALA A 358 -17.88 11.82 23.36
C ALA A 358 -17.22 12.13 22.00
N GLN A 359 -16.58 13.30 21.88
CA GLN A 359 -15.95 13.76 20.65
C GLN A 359 -14.52 13.21 20.56
N THR A 360 -14.14 12.76 19.36
CA THR A 360 -12.75 12.38 19.06
C THR A 360 -12.03 13.56 18.41
N VAL A 361 -10.74 13.70 18.70
CA VAL A 361 -9.90 14.78 18.18
C VAL A 361 -8.56 14.22 17.73
N ARG A 362 -8.29 14.33 16.44
CA ARG A 362 -6.97 14.17 15.84
C ARG A 362 -6.61 15.46 15.09
N PHE A 363 -5.45 16.02 15.41
CA PHE A 363 -5.00 17.31 14.90
C PHE A 363 -3.49 17.29 14.73
N GLU A 364 -3.03 16.85 13.56
CA GLU A 364 -1.60 16.65 13.30
C GLU A 364 -1.22 16.95 11.86
N PHE A 365 0.01 17.44 11.64
CA PHE A 365 0.49 17.79 10.30
C PHE A 365 -0.46 18.77 9.59
N VAL A 366 -0.85 19.84 10.29
CA VAL A 366 -1.70 20.91 9.73
C VAL A 366 -0.88 22.19 9.62
N THR A 367 -1.04 22.93 8.53
CA THR A 367 -0.47 24.27 8.36
C THR A 367 -1.58 25.30 8.40
N ILE A 368 -1.62 26.10 9.47
CA ILE A 368 -2.60 27.16 9.72
C ILE A 368 -1.90 28.51 9.60
N ALA A 369 -2.07 29.18 8.47
CA ALA A 369 -1.26 30.35 8.15
C ALA A 369 -2.03 31.56 7.62
N ASN A 370 -1.60 32.76 7.99
CA ASN A 370 -2.11 34.03 7.47
C ASN A 370 -3.64 34.20 7.59
N ASN A 371 -4.26 33.60 8.61
CA ASN A 371 -5.67 33.79 8.92
C ASN A 371 -5.86 35.02 9.82
N THR A 372 -7.04 35.64 9.80
CA THR A 372 -7.31 36.90 10.50
C THR A 372 -8.56 36.81 11.37
N ALA A 373 -8.49 37.29 12.60
CA ALA A 373 -9.64 37.58 13.44
C ALA A 373 -9.41 38.90 14.22
N PRO A 374 -10.42 39.76 14.40
CA PRO A 374 -10.29 41.06 15.03
C PRO A 374 -10.32 40.96 16.57
N GLY A 375 -9.74 41.97 17.24
CA GLY A 375 -9.90 42.17 18.68
C GLY A 375 -9.38 41.02 19.53
N ALA A 376 -10.24 40.48 20.40
CA ALA A 376 -9.90 39.39 21.32
C ALA A 376 -10.01 37.98 20.69
N ASN A 377 -10.33 37.89 19.40
CA ASN A 377 -10.53 36.63 18.70
C ASN A 377 -9.19 36.07 18.19
N PHE A 378 -9.10 34.75 18.05
CA PHE A 378 -7.87 34.08 17.63
C PHE A 378 -7.82 33.92 16.11
N GLY A 379 -6.69 34.31 15.52
CA GLY A 379 -6.44 34.17 14.10
C GLY A 379 -6.11 32.74 13.71
N GLY A 380 -5.34 32.00 14.53
CA GLY A 380 -4.99 30.60 14.26
C GLY A 380 -6.07 29.63 14.74
N VAL A 381 -5.87 29.05 15.93
CA VAL A 381 -6.79 28.09 16.57
C VAL A 381 -7.47 28.72 17.79
N SER A 382 -8.79 28.76 17.76
CA SER A 382 -9.65 29.20 18.86
C SER A 382 -10.29 27.99 19.53
N CYS A 383 -9.98 27.76 20.80
CA CYS A 383 -10.54 26.69 21.61
C CYS A 383 -11.50 27.28 22.66
N ALA A 384 -12.71 26.74 22.79
CA ALA A 384 -13.69 27.20 23.78
C ALA A 384 -14.52 26.04 24.33
N LEU A 385 -14.82 26.09 25.64
CA LEU A 385 -15.70 25.12 26.31
C LEU A 385 -15.27 23.67 26.10
N LEU A 386 -13.97 23.37 26.28
CA LEU A 386 -13.44 22.02 26.11
C LEU A 386 -13.56 21.24 27.42
N ASN A 387 -14.06 20.01 27.32
CA ASN A 387 -13.95 18.98 28.37
C ASN A 387 -13.06 17.80 27.92
N THR A 388 -12.60 17.83 26.67
CA THR A 388 -11.62 16.91 26.11
C THR A 388 -10.37 17.69 25.69
N PRO A 389 -9.17 17.28 26.13
CA PRO A 389 -7.93 17.90 25.68
C PRO A 389 -7.76 17.85 24.17
N VAL A 390 -7.39 18.99 23.60
CA VAL A 390 -7.02 19.12 22.19
C VAL A 390 -5.51 19.24 22.14
N ALA A 391 -4.85 18.26 21.52
CA ALA A 391 -3.40 18.27 21.31
C ALA A 391 -3.10 18.54 19.83
N ILE A 392 -2.57 19.73 19.54
CA ILE A 392 -2.06 20.10 18.22
C ILE A 392 -0.63 19.56 18.09
N ARG A 393 -0.39 18.65 17.16
CA ARG A 393 0.89 17.93 17.06
C ARG A 393 1.54 18.14 15.70
N SER A 394 2.87 18.20 15.66
CA SER A 394 3.64 18.17 14.40
C SER A 394 3.11 19.16 13.35
N SER A 395 2.73 20.36 13.77
CA SER A 395 1.97 21.31 12.94
C SER A 395 2.69 22.65 12.79
N VAL A 396 2.18 23.51 11.92
CA VAL A 396 2.64 24.90 11.76
C VAL A 396 1.46 25.84 11.98
N VAL A 397 1.57 26.76 12.92
CA VAL A 397 0.59 27.83 13.18
C VAL A 397 1.29 29.18 13.10
N TRP A 398 1.24 29.80 11.91
CA TRP A 398 2.17 30.89 11.58
C TRP A 398 1.52 32.11 10.94
N GLY A 399 1.94 33.31 11.35
CA GLY A 399 1.54 34.56 10.68
C GLY A 399 0.05 34.90 10.77
N ASN A 400 -0.70 34.26 11.68
CA ASN A 400 -2.11 34.58 11.88
C ASN A 400 -2.25 35.90 12.67
N THR A 401 -3.24 36.72 12.32
CA THR A 401 -3.53 38.01 12.96
C THR A 401 -4.73 37.89 13.89
N GLY A 402 -4.61 38.38 15.12
CA GLY A 402 -5.66 38.37 16.14
C GLY A 402 -5.07 38.43 17.56
N ALA A 403 -5.81 37.95 18.55
CA ALA A 403 -5.35 37.87 19.94
C ALA A 403 -4.20 36.85 20.16
N GLY A 404 -4.05 35.87 19.26
CA GLY A 404 -2.99 34.88 19.34
C GLY A 404 -3.05 33.83 18.23
N GLN A 405 -2.04 32.94 18.23
CA GLN A 405 -1.94 31.80 17.32
C GLN A 405 -2.79 30.62 17.80
N ILE A 406 -2.74 30.29 19.08
CA ILE A 406 -3.47 29.18 19.71
C ILE A 406 -3.97 29.70 21.06
N GLY A 407 -5.24 29.49 21.41
CA GLY A 407 -5.72 29.84 22.75
C GLY A 407 -7.22 29.75 22.94
N GLY A 408 -7.72 30.43 23.97
CA GLY A 408 -9.13 30.44 24.38
C GLY A 408 -9.49 29.40 25.45
N HIS A 409 -8.69 28.35 25.62
CA HIS A 409 -8.89 27.32 26.65
C HIS A 409 -7.56 26.68 27.07
N PRO A 410 -7.33 26.35 28.37
CA PRO A 410 -6.08 25.73 28.84
C PRO A 410 -5.83 24.32 28.27
N ASP A 411 -6.89 23.58 27.94
CA ASP A 411 -6.79 22.23 27.36
C ASP A 411 -6.47 22.22 25.86
N CYS A 412 -6.24 23.39 25.28
CA CYS A 412 -5.76 23.57 23.91
C CYS A 412 -4.22 23.64 23.94
N THR A 413 -3.57 22.50 23.69
CA THR A 413 -2.12 22.33 23.84
C THR A 413 -1.43 22.12 22.50
N ALA A 414 -0.12 22.36 22.44
CA ALA A 414 0.67 22.09 21.24
C ALA A 414 2.01 21.43 21.58
N THR A 415 2.45 20.48 20.74
CA THR A 415 3.75 19.82 20.84
C THR A 415 4.34 19.62 19.44
N HIS A 416 5.66 19.66 19.30
CA HIS A 416 6.35 19.53 18.02
C HIS A 416 5.80 20.51 16.95
N THR A 417 5.34 21.67 17.39
CA THR A 417 4.61 22.63 16.55
C THR A 417 5.40 23.92 16.40
N VAL A 418 5.46 24.45 15.18
CA VAL A 418 6.04 25.76 14.90
C VAL A 418 4.97 26.83 15.11
N VAL A 419 5.16 27.73 16.06
CA VAL A 419 4.14 28.74 16.45
C VAL A 419 4.73 30.14 16.50
N THR A 420 4.18 31.09 15.74
CA THR A 420 4.64 32.49 15.80
C THR A 420 4.49 33.06 17.21
N GLY A 421 5.58 33.60 17.76
CA GLY A 421 5.62 34.14 19.12
C GLY A 421 5.77 33.07 20.22
N GLY A 422 5.94 31.80 19.82
CA GLY A 422 6.13 30.67 20.71
C GLY A 422 4.84 30.15 21.34
N PHE A 423 4.88 28.90 21.79
CA PHE A 423 3.81 28.28 22.56
C PHE A 423 4.40 27.23 23.53
N PRO A 424 3.96 27.18 24.80
CA PRO A 424 4.47 26.20 25.75
C PRO A 424 4.22 24.75 25.28
N GLY A 425 5.25 23.91 25.33
CA GLY A 425 5.13 22.49 24.99
C GLY A 425 6.44 21.89 24.49
N THR A 426 6.54 20.57 24.55
CA THR A 426 7.72 19.82 24.09
C THR A 426 7.87 19.95 22.58
N GLY A 427 9.10 20.21 22.13
CA GLY A 427 9.43 20.26 20.70
C GLY A 427 8.91 21.48 19.93
N ASN A 428 8.21 22.40 20.60
CA ASN A 428 7.74 23.62 19.95
C ASN A 428 8.89 24.60 19.64
N THR A 429 8.72 25.39 18.59
CA THR A 429 9.66 26.46 18.21
C THR A 429 8.91 27.67 17.65
N ASP A 430 9.51 28.85 17.76
CA ASP A 430 9.01 30.11 17.23
C ASP A 430 9.84 30.63 16.04
N LEU A 431 10.76 29.81 15.53
CA LEU A 431 11.56 30.14 14.35
C LEU A 431 10.71 30.09 13.08
N ASP A 432 10.99 30.99 12.15
CA ASP A 432 10.24 31.12 10.89
C ASP A 432 10.26 29.82 10.07
N PRO A 433 9.09 29.20 9.78
CA PRO A 433 8.96 28.00 8.96
C PRO A 433 9.18 28.26 7.48
N ARG A 434 9.47 29.49 7.05
CA ARG A 434 9.81 29.85 5.66
C ARG A 434 8.83 29.31 4.63
N LEU A 435 7.53 29.40 4.93
CA LEU A 435 6.48 28.95 4.01
C LEU A 435 6.57 29.69 2.69
N ASP A 436 6.33 28.98 1.58
CA ASP A 436 6.05 29.63 0.31
C ASP A 436 4.76 30.46 0.43
N PRO A 437 4.76 31.76 0.09
CA PRO A 437 3.60 32.61 0.30
C PRO A 437 2.45 32.34 -0.68
N ALA A 438 2.70 31.61 -1.78
CA ALA A 438 1.68 31.24 -2.75
C ALA A 438 1.09 29.86 -2.44
N THR A 439 1.93 28.89 -2.10
CA THR A 439 1.51 27.49 -1.93
C THR A 439 1.44 27.03 -0.47
N PHE A 440 2.06 27.77 0.45
CA PHE A 440 2.22 27.40 1.86
C PHE A 440 2.98 26.09 2.12
N ARG A 441 3.71 25.62 1.11
CA ARG A 441 4.66 24.51 1.20
C ARG A 441 5.96 24.95 1.88
N LEU A 442 6.68 24.01 2.45
CA LEU A 442 7.96 24.26 3.10
C LEU A 442 9.02 24.59 2.04
N ARG A 443 9.95 25.49 2.41
CA ARG A 443 11.12 25.82 1.59
C ARG A 443 12.39 25.33 2.28
N ASP A 444 13.46 25.27 1.50
CA ASP A 444 14.78 24.89 2.00
C ASP A 444 15.17 25.73 3.24
N ALA A 445 15.72 25.03 4.24
CA ALA A 445 16.09 25.57 5.56
C ALA A 445 14.92 26.17 6.36
N SER A 446 13.69 25.70 6.12
CA SER A 446 12.58 25.90 7.04
C SER A 446 12.91 25.36 8.43
N SER A 447 12.44 26.05 9.48
CA SER A 447 12.52 25.59 10.87
C SER A 447 11.61 24.39 11.17
N ALA A 448 10.65 24.11 10.28
CA ALA A 448 9.71 23.02 10.42
C ALA A 448 10.26 21.68 9.89
N ILE A 449 11.40 21.71 9.19
CA ILE A 449 12.02 20.49 8.66
C ILE A 449 12.53 19.60 9.81
N ASP A 450 12.28 18.30 9.72
CA ASP A 450 12.65 17.28 10.71
C ASP A 450 12.17 17.60 12.14
N ARG A 451 11.04 18.30 12.27
CA ARG A 451 10.56 18.84 13.55
C ARG A 451 9.32 18.17 14.12
N ALA A 452 8.67 17.30 13.35
CA ALA A 452 7.54 16.53 13.84
C ALA A 452 7.93 15.62 15.01
N ASP A 453 6.92 15.13 15.72
CA ASP A 453 7.09 14.07 16.70
C ASP A 453 7.73 12.83 16.02
N PRO A 454 8.89 12.33 16.49
CA PRO A 454 9.51 11.12 15.94
C PRO A 454 8.62 9.87 16.04
N ALA A 455 7.64 9.86 16.95
CA ALA A 455 6.66 8.78 17.08
C ALA A 455 5.45 8.93 16.13
N ALA A 456 5.38 10.00 15.34
CA ALA A 456 4.27 10.22 14.42
C ALA A 456 4.18 9.11 13.36
N THR A 457 2.96 8.66 13.09
CA THR A 457 2.67 7.53 12.19
C THR A 457 2.14 7.95 10.82
N VAL A 458 1.85 9.24 10.61
CA VAL A 458 1.40 9.77 9.31
C VAL A 458 2.50 9.53 8.27
N GLY A 459 2.19 8.70 7.28
CA GLY A 459 3.17 8.21 6.31
C GLY A 459 3.26 8.99 5.01
N TYR A 460 2.30 9.86 4.73
CA TYR A 460 2.22 10.67 3.51
C TYR A 460 1.93 12.13 3.86
N ASP A 461 2.26 13.06 2.99
CA ASP A 461 2.01 14.49 3.15
C ASP A 461 0.80 14.98 2.34
N LEU A 462 0.68 16.30 2.20
CA LEU A 462 -0.33 17.00 1.40
C LEU A 462 -0.32 16.64 -0.09
N ASP A 463 0.86 16.36 -0.65
CA ASP A 463 1.10 16.12 -2.08
C ASP A 463 1.19 14.64 -2.43
N ASP A 464 0.79 13.77 -1.50
CA ASP A 464 0.85 12.31 -1.63
C ASP A 464 2.29 11.77 -1.69
N GLN A 465 3.25 12.52 -1.17
CA GLN A 465 4.64 12.11 -1.06
C GLN A 465 4.85 11.36 0.25
N ARG A 466 5.60 10.26 0.21
CA ARG A 466 5.91 9.48 1.39
C ARG A 466 6.82 10.29 2.31
N ARG A 467 6.44 10.42 3.57
CA ARG A 467 7.27 11.06 4.60
C ARG A 467 8.48 10.20 4.96
N PRO A 468 9.67 10.79 5.16
CA PRO A 468 10.86 10.09 5.65
C PRO A 468 10.71 9.64 7.11
N ALA A 469 11.77 9.04 7.65
CA ALA A 469 11.80 8.60 9.05
C ALA A 469 11.73 9.79 10.03
N MET A 470 12.53 10.83 9.76
CA MET A 470 12.36 12.16 10.35
C MET A 470 11.33 12.88 9.48
N LYS A 471 10.31 13.48 10.10
CA LYS A 471 9.19 14.09 9.39
C LYS A 471 9.15 15.58 9.68
N ASP A 472 8.64 16.34 8.73
CA ASP A 472 8.46 17.78 8.87
C ASP A 472 7.19 18.13 9.64
N SER A 473 7.22 19.20 10.42
CA SER A 473 6.00 19.76 11.00
C SER A 473 5.20 20.52 9.94
N GLY A 474 3.88 20.35 9.94
CA GLY A 474 2.97 20.96 8.97
C GLY A 474 2.45 19.96 7.93
N ALA A 475 1.61 20.44 7.03
CA ALA A 475 0.92 19.57 6.06
C ALA A 475 1.82 19.01 4.97
N ASP A 476 2.91 19.70 4.67
CA ASP A 476 3.85 19.40 3.60
C ASP A 476 5.10 18.69 4.15
N GLU A 477 5.81 17.97 3.28
CA GLU A 477 7.11 17.35 3.55
C GLU A 477 8.11 17.80 2.47
N ARG A 478 9.37 18.07 2.84
CA ARG A 478 10.35 18.70 1.93
C ARG A 478 11.50 17.82 1.45
#